data_AF-Q1XAU1-F1
#
_entry.id   AF-Q1XAU1-F1
#
_cell.length_a   1.000
_cell.length_b   1.000
_cell.length_c   1.000
_cell.angle_alpha   90.00
_cell.angle_beta   90.00
_cell.angle_gamma   90.00
#
_symmetry.space_group_name_H-M   'P 1'
#
loop_
_entity.id
_entity.type
_entity.pdbx_description
1 polymer ?
#
loop_
_entity_poly.entity_id
_entity_poly.type
_entity_poly.pdbx_seq_one_letter_code
_entity_poly.pdbx_strand_id
1 'polypeptide(L)'
;MDLRLLSRIDEELDSSEVAALCFLCTDVLKRKRLETVEDGRGLFLRLQEKSLLEDHYFLSQLLSVIGRLDLLRLLETDSRQPTQTDACPALSQYRRMLYKVSEDVTKENLTKMKFLLSDKLPRGRLDLCTVRTPT
;
A
#
# COMPACT_ATOMS: atom_id res chain seq x y z
N MET A 1 15.42 -10.48 5.61
CA MET A 1 15.31 -9.75 4.32
C MET A 1 16.66 -9.21 3.92
N ASP A 2 17.02 -9.35 2.64
CA ASP A 2 18.16 -8.63 2.09
C ASP A 2 17.80 -7.14 1.92
N LEU A 3 18.52 -6.27 2.61
CA LEU A 3 18.32 -4.82 2.55
C LEU A 3 18.59 -4.27 1.15
N ARG A 4 19.42 -4.96 0.34
CA ARG A 4 19.72 -4.56 -1.04
C ARG A 4 18.51 -4.74 -1.95
N LEU A 5 17.77 -5.85 -1.78
CA LEU A 5 16.55 -6.11 -2.54
C LEU A 5 15.47 -5.08 -2.22
N LEU A 6 15.27 -4.77 -0.94
CA LEU A 6 14.29 -3.76 -0.51
C LEU A 6 14.63 -2.36 -1.03
N SER A 7 15.92 -2.00 -1.07
CA SER A 7 16.38 -0.74 -1.67
C SER A 7 16.04 -0.66 -3.15
N ARG A 8 16.28 -1.76 -3.89
CA ARG A 8 15.99 -1.80 -5.32
C ARG A 8 14.49 -1.76 -5.61
N ILE A 9 13.67 -2.38 -4.76
CA ILE A 9 12.20 -2.28 -4.86
C ILE A 9 11.75 -0.85 -4.58
N ASP A 10 12.30 -0.20 -3.55
CA ASP A 10 12.00 1.20 -3.20
C ASP A 10 12.35 2.18 -4.34
N GLU A 11 13.52 2.03 -4.96
CA GLU A 11 13.97 2.86 -6.09
C GLU A 11 13.02 2.80 -7.30
N GLU A 12 12.30 1.70 -7.46
CA GLU A 12 11.37 1.48 -8.56
C GLU A 12 9.92 1.86 -8.22
N LEU A 13 9.63 2.22 -6.96
CA LEU A 13 8.30 2.64 -6.50
C LEU A 13 8.16 4.16 -6.56
N ASP A 14 7.09 4.63 -7.20
CA ASP A 14 6.75 6.04 -7.17
C ASP A 14 5.96 6.45 -5.91
N SER A 15 5.83 7.75 -5.68
CA SER A 15 5.10 8.28 -4.51
C SER A 15 3.63 7.84 -4.43
N SER A 16 2.98 7.59 -5.57
CA SER A 16 1.59 7.14 -5.62
C SER A 16 1.46 5.66 -5.25
N GLU A 17 2.41 4.84 -5.67
CA GLU A 17 2.52 3.43 -5.31
C GLU A 17 2.87 3.28 -3.83
N VAL A 18 3.80 4.09 -3.30
CA VAL A 18 4.09 4.13 -1.86
C VAL A 18 2.84 4.53 -1.07
N ALA A 19 2.05 5.50 -1.54
CA ALA A 19 0.79 5.87 -0.90
C ALA A 19 -0.24 4.72 -0.94
N ALA A 20 -0.34 3.99 -2.05
CA ALA A 20 -1.18 2.81 -2.18
C ALA A 20 -0.75 1.70 -1.21
N LEU A 21 0.55 1.41 -1.11
CA LEU A 21 1.10 0.44 -0.18
C LEU A 21 0.81 0.83 1.29
N CYS A 22 0.97 2.11 1.63
CA CYS A 22 0.59 2.65 2.94
C CYS A 22 -0.91 2.46 3.22
N PHE A 23 -1.79 2.73 2.25
CA PHE A 23 -3.22 2.49 2.39
C PHE A 23 -3.53 1.02 2.67
N LEU A 24 -2.93 0.11 1.91
CA LEU A 24 -3.12 -1.34 2.06
C LEU A 24 -2.64 -1.84 3.43
N CYS A 25 -1.59 -1.24 3.99
CA CYS A 25 -1.03 -1.60 5.29
C CYS A 25 -1.79 -1.01 6.49
N THR A 26 -2.85 -0.20 6.29
CA THR A 26 -3.53 0.52 7.39
C THR A 26 -4.19 -0.39 8.44
N ASP A 27 -4.53 -1.62 8.08
CA ASP A 27 -5.10 -2.58 9.03
C ASP A 27 -4.03 -3.26 9.90
N VAL A 28 -2.77 -3.26 9.46
CA VAL A 28 -1.65 -3.92 10.14
C VAL A 28 -0.74 -2.92 10.85
N LEU A 29 -0.59 -1.73 10.29
CA LEU A 29 0.18 -0.62 10.84
C LEU A 29 -0.76 0.48 11.33
N LYS A 30 -0.53 0.98 12.55
CA LYS A 30 -1.29 2.13 13.09
C LYS A 30 -1.13 3.34 12.16
N ARG A 31 -2.23 4.03 11.86
CA ARG A 31 -2.27 5.21 10.98
C ARG A 31 -1.19 6.26 11.28
N LYS A 32 -0.94 6.55 12.57
CA LYS A 32 0.15 7.46 13.01
C LYS A 32 1.55 7.05 12.52
N ARG A 33 1.82 5.76 12.39
CA ARG A 33 3.11 5.26 11.88
C ARG A 33 3.21 5.43 10.37
N LEU A 34 2.11 5.24 9.65
CA LEU A 34 2.03 5.41 8.20
C LEU A 34 2.11 6.89 7.79
N GLU A 35 1.59 7.80 8.61
CA GLU A 35 1.70 9.25 8.37
C GLU A 35 3.14 9.78 8.42
N THR A 36 4.06 9.05 9.05
CA THR A 36 5.50 9.37 9.11
C THR A 36 6.33 8.69 8.02
N VAL A 37 5.69 7.92 7.13
CA VAL A 37 6.36 7.25 6.02
C VAL A 37 6.35 8.18 4.81
N GLU A 38 7.54 8.53 4.33
CA GLU A 38 7.74 9.40 3.17
C GLU A 38 8.13 8.60 1.90
N ASP A 39 8.76 7.44 2.08
CA ASP A 39 9.29 6.57 1.03
C ASP A 39 8.95 5.08 1.29
N GLY A 40 9.16 4.22 0.29
CA GLY A 40 8.94 2.78 0.42
C GLY A 40 9.91 2.15 1.43
N ARG A 41 11.14 2.64 1.54
CA ARG A 41 12.11 2.23 2.57
C ARG A 41 11.55 2.42 3.98
N GLY A 42 10.96 3.58 4.26
CA GLY A 42 10.29 3.88 5.52
C GLY A 42 9.16 2.91 5.79
N LEU A 43 8.35 2.57 4.77
CA LEU A 43 7.30 1.56 4.91
C LEU A 43 7.89 0.18 5.25
N PHE A 44 8.91 -0.27 4.51
CA PHE A 44 9.52 -1.58 4.68
C PHE A 44 10.13 -1.75 6.06
N LEU A 45 10.77 -0.71 6.61
CA LEU A 45 11.28 -0.73 7.98
C LEU A 45 10.15 -0.99 8.99
N ARG A 46 8.99 -0.34 8.84
CA ARG A 46 7.83 -0.53 9.72
C ARG A 46 7.22 -1.92 9.61
N LEU A 47 7.21 -2.49 8.41
CA LEU A 47 6.75 -3.85 8.15
C LEU A 47 7.72 -4.89 8.74
N GLN A 48 9.03 -4.64 8.64
CA GLN A 48 10.07 -5.48 9.23
C GLN A 48 9.98 -5.54 10.76
N GLU A 49 9.74 -4.42 11.43
CA GLU A 49 9.52 -4.40 12.90
C GLU A 49 8.32 -5.25 13.36
N LYS A 50 7.39 -5.56 12.45
CA LYS A 50 6.20 -6.38 12.70
C LYS A 50 6.36 -7.82 12.21
N SER A 51 7.56 -8.22 11.79
CA SER A 51 7.84 -9.53 11.19
C SER A 51 6.99 -9.83 9.95
N LEU A 52 6.49 -8.80 9.26
CA LEU A 52 5.66 -8.94 8.06
C LEU A 52 6.49 -9.12 6.79
N LEU A 53 7.80 -8.91 6.89
CA LEU A 53 8.75 -9.10 5.80
C LEU A 53 9.68 -10.27 6.13
N GLU A 54 9.26 -11.34 6.78
CA GLU A 54 10.17 -12.47 7.02
C GLU A 54 10.13 -13.50 5.88
N ASP A 55 8.96 -13.69 5.28
CA ASP A 55 8.63 -14.78 4.35
C ASP A 55 8.40 -14.31 2.90
N HIS A 56 8.61 -13.02 2.61
CA HIS A 56 8.32 -12.37 1.33
C HIS A 56 6.84 -12.41 0.89
N TYR A 57 5.96 -13.11 1.64
CA TYR A 57 4.59 -13.38 1.24
C TYR A 57 3.70 -12.15 1.39
N PHE A 58 3.86 -11.39 2.47
CA PHE A 58 3.09 -10.15 2.63
C PHE A 58 3.49 -9.10 1.59
N LEU A 59 4.79 -8.96 1.32
CA LEU A 59 5.29 -8.03 0.30
C LEU A 59 4.84 -8.44 -1.11
N SER A 60 4.86 -9.73 -1.44
CA SER A 60 4.35 -10.20 -2.72
C SER A 60 2.85 -9.95 -2.87
N GLN A 61 2.07 -10.10 -1.80
CA GLN A 61 0.65 -9.71 -1.84
C GLN A 61 0.48 -8.22 -2.11
N LEU A 62 1.26 -7.36 -1.46
CA LEU A 62 1.21 -5.92 -1.66
C LEU A 62 1.53 -5.52 -3.11
N LEU A 63 2.67 -6.00 -3.63
CA LEU A 63 3.11 -5.73 -5.01
C LEU A 63 2.12 -6.30 -6.04
N SER A 64 1.51 -7.44 -5.76
CA SER A 64 0.45 -8.01 -6.59
C SER A 64 -0.81 -7.14 -6.62
N VAL A 65 -1.18 -6.50 -5.51
CA VAL A 65 -2.35 -5.63 -5.45
C VAL A 65 -2.15 -4.37 -6.29
N ILE A 66 -0.98 -3.73 -6.19
CA ILE A 66 -0.66 -2.52 -6.96
C ILE A 66 -0.26 -2.81 -8.42
N GLY A 67 -0.28 -4.09 -8.85
CA GLY A 67 -0.02 -4.47 -10.24
C GLY A 67 1.45 -4.51 -10.67
N ARG A 68 2.40 -4.39 -9.74
CA ARG A 68 3.85 -4.39 -10.03
C ARG A 68 4.43 -5.80 -10.17
N LEU A 69 4.04 -6.47 -11.26
CA LEU A 69 4.50 -7.83 -11.61
C LEU A 69 6.00 -7.90 -11.92
N ASP A 70 6.59 -6.81 -12.38
CA ASP A 70 8.04 -6.63 -12.53
C ASP A 70 8.77 -6.76 -11.19
N LEU A 71 8.30 -6.07 -10.15
CA LEU A 71 8.87 -6.14 -8.80
C LEU A 71 8.61 -7.49 -8.12
N LEU A 72 7.47 -8.13 -8.42
CA LEU A 72 7.24 -9.52 -8.00
C LEU A 72 8.27 -10.48 -8.58
N ARG A 73 8.56 -10.39 -9.87
CA ARG A 73 9.58 -11.24 -10.50
C ARG A 73 10.97 -11.00 -9.92
N LEU A 74 11.28 -9.74 -9.61
CA LEU A 74 12.53 -9.39 -8.90
C LEU A 74 12.58 -10.07 -7.52
N LEU A 75 11.49 -10.01 -6.76
CA LEU A 75 11.36 -10.65 -5.45
C LEU A 75 11.50 -12.17 -5.55
N GLU A 76 10.87 -12.82 -6.53
CA GLU A 76 10.94 -14.28 -6.76
C GLU A 76 12.30 -14.76 -7.29
N THR A 77 13.06 -13.90 -7.97
CA THR A 77 14.40 -14.24 -8.46
C THR A 77 15.42 -14.24 -7.32
N ASP A 78 15.25 -13.34 -6.35
CA ASP A 78 16.17 -13.15 -5.23
C ASP A 78 15.80 -14.03 -4.01
N SER A 79 14.52 -14.43 -3.88
CA SER A 79 14.01 -15.23 -2.76
C SER A 79 13.50 -16.60 -3.17
N ARG A 80 13.54 -17.58 -2.25
CA ARG A 80 12.78 -18.83 -2.41
C ARG A 80 11.29 -18.51 -2.43
N GLN A 81 10.53 -19.20 -3.28
CA GLN A 81 9.08 -19.00 -3.46
C GLN A 81 8.37 -18.67 -2.14
N PRO A 82 7.56 -17.60 -2.11
CA PRO A 82 6.88 -17.18 -0.89
C PRO A 82 5.99 -18.33 -0.41
N THR A 83 6.33 -18.91 0.74
CA THR A 83 5.64 -20.07 1.30
C THR A 83 4.50 -19.56 2.16
N GLN A 84 3.26 -19.81 1.73
CA GLN A 84 2.09 -19.62 2.59
C GLN A 84 2.21 -20.55 3.79
N THR A 85 2.46 -19.98 4.97
CA THR A 85 2.39 -20.70 6.24
C THR A 85 1.13 -20.22 6.96
N ASP A 86 0.46 -21.07 7.74
CA ASP A 86 -0.78 -20.73 8.46
C ASP A 86 -0.63 -19.56 9.46
N ALA A 87 0.61 -19.17 9.80
CA ALA A 87 0.93 -18.03 10.65
C ALA A 87 1.18 -16.72 9.89
N CYS A 88 1.16 -16.73 8.55
CA CYS A 88 1.50 -15.57 7.74
C CYS A 88 0.34 -14.55 7.76
N PRO A 89 0.59 -13.30 8.17
CA PRO A 89 -0.43 -12.27 8.15
C PRO A 89 -0.86 -11.99 6.71
N ALA A 90 -2.15 -12.20 6.43
CA ALA A 90 -2.73 -11.96 5.11
C ALA A 90 -3.18 -10.50 4.97
N LEU A 91 -3.08 -9.98 3.74
CA LEU A 91 -3.61 -8.66 3.43
C LEU A 91 -5.14 -8.69 3.49
N SER A 92 -5.72 -7.71 4.19
CA SER A 92 -7.17 -7.56 4.38
C SER A 92 -7.91 -7.57 3.04
N GLN A 93 -8.83 -8.52 2.85
CA GLN A 93 -9.65 -8.59 1.63
C GLN A 93 -10.45 -7.31 1.41
N TYR A 94 -10.88 -6.67 2.50
CA TYR A 94 -11.56 -5.38 2.46
C TYR A 94 -10.65 -4.27 1.90
N ARG A 95 -9.39 -4.20 2.33
CA ARG A 95 -8.42 -3.21 1.80
C ARG A 95 -8.12 -3.44 0.32
N ARG A 96 -7.94 -4.70 -0.07
CA ARG A 96 -7.77 -5.08 -1.48
C ARG A 96 -8.95 -4.63 -2.33
N MET A 97 -10.18 -4.86 -1.85
CA MET A 97 -11.40 -4.45 -2.55
C MET A 97 -11.47 -2.93 -2.68
N LEU A 98 -11.24 -2.17 -1.61
CA LEU A 98 -11.26 -0.71 -1.64
C LEU A 98 -10.23 -0.13 -2.62
N TYR A 99 -9.02 -0.69 -2.64
CA TYR A 99 -7.98 -0.25 -3.58
C TYR A 99 -8.40 -0.52 -5.04
N LYS A 100 -8.92 -1.72 -5.33
CA LYS A 100 -9.44 -2.03 -6.68
C LYS A 100 -10.55 -1.08 -7.10
N VAL A 101 -11.47 -0.76 -6.18
CA VAL A 101 -12.53 0.24 -6.44
C VAL A 101 -11.91 1.61 -6.74
N SER A 102 -10.86 2.03 -6.02
CA SER A 102 -10.23 3.33 -6.28
C SER A 102 -9.53 3.43 -7.64
N GLU A 103 -8.99 2.33 -8.17
CA GLU A 103 -8.36 2.31 -9.50
C GLU A 103 -9.37 2.62 -10.62
N ASP A 104 -10.62 2.17 -10.49
CA ASP A 104 -11.69 2.42 -11.46
C ASP A 104 -12.37 3.79 -11.27
N VAL A 105 -12.03 4.54 -10.22
CA VAL A 105 -12.66 5.81 -9.88
C VAL A 105 -11.91 6.97 -10.54
N THR A 106 -12.53 7.55 -11.56
CA THR A 106 -12.04 8.77 -12.21
C THR A 106 -12.21 10.01 -11.32
N LYS A 107 -11.50 11.10 -11.65
CA LYS A 107 -11.68 12.41 -10.97
C LYS A 107 -13.11 12.92 -11.04
N GLU A 108 -13.81 12.65 -12.14
CA GLU A 108 -15.22 13.01 -12.32
C GLU A 108 -16.11 12.17 -11.38
N ASN A 109 -15.86 10.85 -11.30
CA ASN A 109 -16.55 9.97 -10.36
C ASN A 109 -16.36 10.45 -8.92
N LEU A 110 -15.13 10.81 -8.54
CA LEU A 110 -14.80 11.38 -7.23
C LEU A 110 -15.58 12.68 -6.95
N THR A 111 -15.67 13.58 -7.92
CA THR A 111 -16.43 14.84 -7.79
C THR A 111 -17.91 14.56 -7.57
N LYS A 112 -18.48 13.64 -8.34
CA LYS A 112 -19.89 13.21 -8.17
C LYS A 112 -20.12 12.56 -6.81
N MET A 113 -19.22 11.69 -6.36
CA MET A 113 -19.30 11.06 -5.03
C MET A 113 -19.27 12.11 -3.91
N LYS A 114 -18.38 13.11 -3.99
CA LYS A 114 -18.35 14.22 -3.02
C LYS A 114 -19.66 15.01 -2.99
N PHE A 115 -20.24 15.29 -4.16
CA PHE A 115 -21.52 15.99 -4.25
C PHE A 115 -22.65 15.17 -3.63
N LEU A 116 -22.76 13.87 -3.96
CA LEU A 116 -23.78 12.97 -3.43
C LEU A 116 -23.69 12.77 -1.92
N LEU A 117 -22.49 12.89 -1.34
CA LEU A 117 -22.26 12.75 0.09
C LEU A 117 -22.30 14.07 0.86
N SER A 118 -22.48 15.20 0.18
CA SER A 118 -22.41 16.53 0.78
C SER A 118 -23.52 16.84 1.79
N ASP A 119 -24.64 16.10 1.74
CA ASP A 119 -25.72 16.16 2.72
C ASP A 119 -25.51 15.20 3.91
N LYS A 120 -24.66 14.19 3.76
CA LYS A 120 -24.35 13.18 4.79
C LYS A 120 -23.05 13.44 5.54
N LEU A 121 -22.09 14.12 4.92
CA LEU A 121 -20.75 14.33 5.45
C LEU A 121 -20.38 15.82 5.42
N PRO A 122 -19.73 16.34 6.48
CA PRO A 122 -19.22 17.71 6.49
C PRO A 122 -18.25 17.93 5.33
N ARG A 123 -18.33 19.09 4.66
CA ARG A 123 -17.43 19.44 3.53
C ARG A 123 -15.94 19.29 3.90
N GLY A 124 -15.57 19.70 5.11
CA GLY A 124 -14.19 19.54 5.61
C GLY A 124 -13.70 18.08 5.66
N ARG A 125 -14.59 17.08 5.70
CA ARG A 125 -14.23 15.66 5.61
C ARG A 125 -14.09 15.18 4.17
N LEU A 126 -14.78 15.82 3.23
CA LEU A 126 -14.77 15.51 1.79
C LEU A 126 -13.56 16.14 1.09
N ASP A 127 -13.03 17.24 1.63
CA ASP A 127 -11.91 17.98 1.07
C ASP A 127 -10.54 17.48 1.56
N LEU A 128 -10.48 16.69 2.64
CA LEU A 128 -9.26 16.04 3.14
C LEU A 128 -8.72 14.94 2.21
N CYS A 129 -9.46 14.53 1.18
CA CYS A 129 -9.05 13.51 0.20
C CYS A 129 -8.05 14.01 -0.85
N THR A 130 -7.37 15.14 -0.62
CA THR A 130 -6.25 15.53 -1.48
C THR A 130 -5.02 14.70 -1.10
N VAL A 131 -4.51 13.93 -2.07
CA VAL A 131 -3.18 13.34 -1.98
C VAL A 131 -2.23 14.49 -1.62
N ARG A 132 -1.48 14.37 -0.53
CA ARG A 132 -0.43 15.34 -0.20
C ARG A 132 0.56 15.32 -1.36
N THR A 133 0.44 16.27 -2.27
CA THR A 133 1.47 16.54 -3.26
C THR A 133 2.65 17.14 -2.50
N PRO A 134 3.86 16.57 -2.59
CA PRO A 134 5.04 17.22 -2.02
C PRO A 134 5.21 18.57 -2.73
N THR A 135 5.34 19.62 -1.91
CA THR A 135 5.69 20.99 -2.31
C THR A 135 7.09 21.07 -2.87
#